data_AF-A0A202DA28-F1
#
_entry.id   AF-A0A202DA28-F1
#
_cell.length_a   1.000
_cell.length_b   1.000
_cell.length_c   1.000
_cell.angle_alpha   90.00
_cell.angle_beta   90.00
_cell.angle_gamma   90.00
#
_symmetry.space_group_name_H-M   'P 1'
#
loop_
_entity.id
_entity.type
_entity.pdbx_description
1 polymer ?
#
loop_
_entity_poly.entity_id
_entity_poly.type
_entity_poly.pdbx_seq_one_letter_code
_entity_poly.pdbx_strand_id
1 'polypeptide(L)'
;MPILQKKYSIIKVTSLSGVVNKVKRPKFSLKSWLKREFQNLFEKRFESRLGFRAKLIKTENQINFSLFGDISAKTNEPIVLGKDNWLFEKTYIKYYVEKVSTPMHILEMHAQAAKDLQDAIVDYGKGFLLIISPNKAAIYPEYLPEYMLTEPPLEKKSNYDSTIPLFEEYGVNYIDSRKFFLNHKNKEPYLLFTKGGTHWSYYGAYLIVCEMINVLEKQLNVSLPKLKCQSVIENNTTYGSDNEI
;
A
#
# COMPACT_ATOMS: atom_id res chain seq x y z
N MET A 1 21.78 -27.54 18.58
CA MET A 1 20.39 -27.97 18.27
C MET A 1 19.94 -27.73 16.81
N PRO A 2 20.10 -26.55 16.18
CA PRO A 2 19.59 -26.28 14.82
C PRO A 2 20.24 -27.14 13.71
N ILE A 3 21.54 -27.46 13.86
CA ILE A 3 22.31 -28.29 12.93
C ILE A 3 21.87 -29.76 13.01
N LEU A 4 21.63 -30.26 14.22
CA LEU A 4 21.14 -31.63 14.46
C LEU A 4 19.72 -31.80 13.91
N GLN A 5 18.84 -30.84 14.15
CA GLN A 5 17.50 -30.82 13.56
C GLN A 5 17.53 -30.78 12.03
N LYS A 6 18.47 -30.04 11.42
CA LYS A 6 18.64 -30.00 9.95
C LYS A 6 19.13 -31.35 9.39
N LYS A 7 20.05 -32.02 10.10
CA LYS A 7 20.66 -33.28 9.65
C LYS A 7 19.70 -34.47 9.82
N TYR A 8 18.94 -34.50 10.90
CA TYR A 8 18.15 -35.66 11.31
C TYR A 8 16.62 -35.44 11.24
N SER A 9 16.14 -34.23 10.92
CA SER A 9 14.71 -33.90 10.77
C SER A 9 13.84 -34.39 11.94
N ILE A 10 14.39 -34.34 13.16
CA ILE A 10 13.83 -34.95 14.38
C ILE A 10 12.39 -34.46 14.65
N ILE A 11 12.10 -33.20 14.30
CA ILE A 11 10.76 -32.61 14.33
C ILE A 11 10.32 -32.20 12.91
N LYS A 12 9.07 -32.50 12.52
CA LYS A 12 8.49 -32.04 11.24
C LYS A 12 8.40 -30.51 11.24
N VAL A 13 9.28 -29.83 10.51
CA VAL A 13 9.30 -28.36 10.42
C VAL A 13 8.32 -27.91 9.34
N THR A 14 7.38 -27.02 9.66
CA THR A 14 6.46 -26.45 8.67
C THR A 14 7.21 -25.50 7.73
N SER A 15 6.83 -25.48 6.45
CA SER A 15 7.38 -24.51 5.50
C SER A 15 6.83 -23.11 5.78
N LEU A 16 7.63 -22.10 5.43
CA LEU A 16 7.11 -20.74 5.24
C LEU A 16 6.38 -20.70 3.90
N SER A 17 5.23 -20.02 3.87
CA SER A 17 4.50 -19.69 2.65
C SER A 17 4.81 -18.24 2.26
N GLY A 18 4.75 -17.91 0.97
CA GLY A 18 5.08 -16.57 0.44
C GLY A 18 6.37 -16.52 -0.37
N VAL A 19 6.84 -15.31 -0.69
CA VAL A 19 8.03 -15.08 -1.52
C VAL A 19 9.30 -15.36 -0.72
N VAL A 20 9.84 -16.57 -0.86
CA VAL A 20 11.16 -16.91 -0.32
C VAL A 20 12.18 -16.89 -1.44
N ASN A 21 13.05 -15.88 -1.45
CA ASN A 21 14.17 -15.82 -2.39
C ASN A 21 15.09 -17.04 -2.19
N LYS A 22 15.10 -17.96 -3.15
CA LYS A 22 15.95 -19.15 -3.11
C LYS A 22 17.40 -18.75 -3.30
N VAL A 23 18.19 -18.82 -2.23
CA VAL A 23 19.65 -18.59 -2.30
C VAL A 23 20.31 -19.74 -3.09
N LYS A 24 20.96 -19.40 -4.21
CA LYS A 24 21.70 -20.35 -5.07
C LYS A 24 22.78 -21.08 -4.26
N ARG A 25 23.19 -22.28 -4.71
CA ARG A 25 24.34 -22.98 -4.10
C ARG A 25 25.61 -22.14 -4.37
N PRO A 26 26.43 -21.81 -3.36
CA PRO A 26 27.71 -21.18 -3.61
C PRO A 26 28.60 -22.14 -4.38
N LYS A 27 29.25 -21.66 -5.44
CA LYS A 27 30.31 -22.39 -6.15
C LYS A 27 31.64 -21.95 -5.57
N PHE A 28 32.46 -22.91 -5.14
CA PHE A 28 33.78 -22.59 -4.60
C PHE A 28 34.76 -22.23 -5.72
N SER A 29 35.49 -21.14 -5.53
CA SER A 29 36.68 -20.77 -6.31
C SER A 29 37.59 -19.88 -5.46
N LEU A 30 38.90 -19.92 -5.72
CA LEU A 30 39.88 -19.05 -5.03
C LEU A 30 39.53 -17.56 -5.19
N LYS A 31 39.06 -17.16 -6.37
CA LYS A 31 38.59 -15.79 -6.65
C LYS A 31 37.38 -15.41 -5.81
N SER A 32 36.36 -16.26 -5.72
CA SER A 32 35.16 -16.00 -4.90
C SER A 32 35.44 -16.03 -3.40
N TRP A 33 36.46 -16.80 -2.97
CA TRP A 33 36.88 -16.87 -1.57
C TRP A 33 37.60 -15.58 -1.14
N LEU A 34 38.58 -15.12 -1.94
CA LEU A 34 39.31 -13.89 -1.67
C LEU A 34 38.41 -12.64 -1.73
N LYS A 35 37.39 -12.66 -2.59
CA LYS A 35 36.39 -11.58 -2.71
C LYS A 35 35.24 -11.66 -1.68
N ARG A 36 35.25 -12.62 -0.75
CA ARG A 36 34.18 -12.85 0.26
C ARG A 36 32.80 -13.22 -0.33
N GLU A 37 32.69 -13.43 -1.64
CA GLU A 37 31.43 -13.78 -2.33
C GLU A 37 30.95 -15.18 -1.91
N PHE A 38 31.88 -16.13 -1.74
CA PHE A 38 31.55 -17.48 -1.30
C PHE A 38 31.00 -17.50 0.12
N GLN A 39 31.65 -16.78 1.03
CA GLN A 39 31.31 -16.68 2.45
C GLN A 39 29.92 -16.04 2.61
N ASN A 40 29.68 -14.89 1.94
CA ASN A 40 28.40 -14.20 1.97
C ASN A 40 27.24 -15.08 1.44
N LEU A 41 27.45 -15.82 0.34
CA LEU A 41 26.43 -16.72 -0.21
C LEU A 41 26.23 -17.97 0.65
N PHE A 42 27.30 -18.48 1.27
CA PHE A 42 27.23 -19.60 2.19
C PHE A 42 26.46 -19.24 3.46
N GLU A 43 26.74 -18.09 4.08
CA GLU A 43 26.04 -17.58 5.26
C GLU A 43 24.55 -17.39 4.97
N LYS A 44 24.18 -16.66 3.90
CA LYS A 44 22.77 -16.49 3.49
C LYS A 44 22.06 -17.82 3.24
N ARG A 45 22.76 -18.80 2.64
CA ARG A 45 22.21 -20.14 2.40
C ARG A 45 22.11 -20.97 3.68
N PHE A 46 23.05 -20.81 4.59
CA PHE A 46 23.06 -21.50 5.88
C PHE A 46 21.92 -20.99 6.74
N GLU A 47 21.79 -19.67 6.87
CA GLU A 47 20.71 -18.98 7.59
C GLU A 47 19.32 -19.34 7.06
N SER A 48 19.13 -19.37 5.74
CA SER A 48 17.84 -19.77 5.13
C SER A 48 17.50 -21.25 5.33
N ARG A 49 18.46 -22.06 5.81
CA ARG A 49 18.32 -23.50 6.05
C ARG A 49 18.59 -23.90 7.50
N LEU A 50 18.60 -22.95 8.43
CA LEU A 50 18.69 -23.25 9.86
C LEU A 50 17.44 -24.02 10.30
N GLY A 51 17.65 -25.12 11.03
CA GLY A 51 16.55 -25.86 11.65
C GLY A 51 15.74 -24.95 12.58
N PHE A 52 14.42 -25.13 12.60
CA PHE A 52 13.45 -24.33 13.37
C PHE A 52 13.22 -22.87 12.93
N ARG A 53 13.96 -22.33 11.96
CA ARG A 53 13.76 -20.94 11.49
C ARG A 53 12.29 -20.63 11.17
N ALA A 54 11.64 -21.50 10.39
CA ALA A 54 10.24 -21.33 10.03
C ALA A 54 9.30 -21.37 11.24
N LYS A 55 9.58 -22.23 12.22
CA LYS A 55 8.79 -22.33 13.46
C LYS A 55 8.97 -21.07 14.31
N LEU A 56 10.20 -20.59 14.49
CA LEU A 56 10.48 -19.36 15.24
C LEU A 56 9.82 -18.14 14.60
N ILE A 57 9.92 -17.99 13.27
CA ILE A 57 9.25 -16.90 12.55
C ILE A 57 7.72 -16.98 12.73
N LYS A 58 7.12 -18.16 12.60
CA LYS A 58 5.66 -18.32 12.83
C LYS A 58 5.26 -18.03 14.27
N THR A 59 6.04 -18.48 15.24
CA THR A 59 5.78 -18.21 16.67
C THR A 59 5.88 -16.72 16.96
N GLU A 60 6.91 -16.05 16.45
CA GLU A 60 7.08 -14.60 16.59
C GLU A 60 5.92 -13.84 15.93
N ASN A 61 5.54 -14.20 14.70
CA ASN A 61 4.38 -13.61 14.03
C ASN A 61 3.09 -13.83 14.83
N GLN A 62 2.89 -15.01 15.41
CA GLN A 62 1.73 -15.30 16.25
C GLN A 62 1.73 -14.45 17.53
N ILE A 63 2.88 -14.29 18.19
CA ILE A 63 3.01 -13.44 19.37
C ILE A 63 2.68 -11.99 19.00
N ASN A 64 3.25 -11.48 17.92
CA ASN A 64 3.00 -10.11 17.45
C ASN A 64 1.54 -9.89 17.08
N PHE A 65 0.92 -10.84 16.39
CA PHE A 65 -0.50 -10.79 16.08
C PHE A 65 -1.37 -10.80 17.35
N SER A 66 -1.08 -11.72 18.28
CA SER A 66 -1.94 -11.93 19.46
C SER A 66 -1.81 -10.80 20.49
N LEU A 67 -0.63 -10.22 20.65
CA LEU A 67 -0.36 -9.18 21.65
C LEU A 67 -0.49 -7.76 21.10
N PHE A 68 -0.13 -7.54 19.84
CA PHE A 68 -0.01 -6.20 19.25
C PHE A 68 -0.87 -6.00 18.01
N GLY A 69 -1.52 -7.04 17.49
CA GLY A 69 -2.28 -6.95 16.23
C GLY A 69 -1.41 -6.76 14.98
N ASP A 70 -0.11 -6.99 15.06
CA ASP A 70 0.83 -6.77 13.95
C ASP A 70 0.96 -8.04 13.09
N ILE A 71 0.57 -7.96 11.81
CA ILE A 71 0.53 -9.11 10.89
C ILE A 71 1.82 -9.26 10.07
N SER A 72 2.55 -8.14 9.88
CA SER A 72 3.76 -8.10 9.04
C SER A 72 4.85 -7.18 9.60
N ALA A 73 5.17 -7.26 10.89
CA ALA A 73 6.16 -6.36 11.54
C ALA A 73 7.57 -6.34 10.90
N LYS A 74 7.88 -7.29 10.00
CA LYS A 74 9.19 -7.44 9.33
C LYS A 74 9.19 -7.11 7.84
N THR A 75 8.06 -6.67 7.27
CA THR A 75 8.02 -6.14 5.90
C THR A 75 8.39 -4.65 5.91
N ASN A 76 8.77 -4.11 4.75
CA ASN A 76 9.03 -2.67 4.60
C ASN A 76 7.78 -1.83 4.94
N GLU A 77 6.60 -2.43 4.78
CA GLU A 77 5.30 -1.82 5.08
C GLU A 77 4.56 -2.69 6.10
N PRO A 78 4.67 -2.38 7.41
CA PRO A 78 4.00 -3.14 8.45
C PRO A 78 2.47 -3.00 8.35
N ILE A 79 1.76 -4.12 8.49
CA ILE A 79 0.29 -4.19 8.51
C ILE A 79 -0.20 -4.31 9.95
N VAL A 80 -1.20 -3.47 10.28
CA VAL A 80 -1.87 -3.36 11.59
C VAL A 80 -3.30 -3.89 11.48
N LEU A 81 -3.71 -4.70 12.45
CA LEU A 81 -5.08 -5.14 12.63
C LEU A 81 -5.91 -4.07 13.37
N GLY A 82 -6.86 -3.49 12.66
CA GLY A 82 -7.89 -2.61 13.21
C GLY A 82 -9.13 -3.35 13.71
N LYS A 83 -10.16 -2.60 14.07
CA LYS A 83 -11.46 -3.12 14.52
C LYS A 83 -12.13 -3.90 13.37
N ASP A 84 -12.99 -4.86 13.71
CA ASP A 84 -13.73 -5.70 12.75
C ASP A 84 -12.86 -6.37 11.67
N ASN A 85 -11.64 -6.75 12.04
CA ASN A 85 -10.64 -7.38 11.17
C ASN A 85 -10.22 -6.55 9.95
N TRP A 86 -10.29 -5.23 10.04
CA TRP A 86 -9.76 -4.35 9.00
C TRP A 86 -8.24 -4.29 9.06
N LEU A 87 -7.57 -4.45 7.92
CA LEU A 87 -6.12 -4.35 7.82
C LEU A 87 -5.72 -2.98 7.30
N PHE A 88 -4.71 -2.38 7.91
CA PHE A 88 -4.19 -1.07 7.52
C PHE A 88 -2.67 -1.13 7.43
N GLU A 89 -2.10 -0.46 6.44
CA GLU A 89 -0.68 -0.12 6.49
C GLU A 89 -0.42 0.88 7.62
N LYS A 90 0.58 0.57 8.44
CA LYS A 90 1.01 1.44 9.54
C LYS A 90 1.38 2.84 9.05
N THR A 91 1.97 2.93 7.86
CA THR A 91 2.30 4.20 7.21
C THR A 91 1.04 5.02 6.95
N TYR A 92 -0.02 4.43 6.38
CA TYR A 92 -1.27 5.15 6.12
C TYR A 92 -1.95 5.67 7.39
N ILE A 93 -1.93 4.89 8.48
CA ILE A 93 -2.41 5.35 9.79
C ILE A 93 -1.59 6.55 10.24
N LYS A 94 -0.26 6.44 10.20
CA LYS A 94 0.66 7.52 10.60
C LYS A 94 0.39 8.81 9.84
N TYR A 95 0.26 8.74 8.52
CA TYR A 95 -0.01 9.91 7.68
C TYR A 95 -1.34 10.58 8.01
N TYR A 96 -2.36 9.77 8.32
CA TYR A 96 -3.68 10.27 8.72
C TYR A 96 -3.66 10.90 10.12
N VAL A 97 -3.15 10.18 11.11
CA VAL A 97 -3.17 10.58 12.52
C VAL A 97 -2.18 11.73 12.79
N GLU A 98 -0.93 11.59 12.38
CA GLU A 98 0.10 12.60 12.66
C GLU A 98 0.01 13.82 11.75
N LYS A 99 -0.88 13.80 10.75
CA LYS A 99 -0.99 14.82 9.68
C LYS A 99 0.39 15.17 9.12
N VAL A 100 1.06 14.17 8.54
CA VAL A 100 2.40 14.35 7.97
C VAL A 100 2.39 15.55 7.02
N SER A 101 3.38 16.43 7.19
CA SER A 101 3.46 17.72 6.51
C SER A 101 4.83 17.87 5.87
N THR A 102 4.82 18.30 4.61
CA THR A 102 5.98 18.58 3.77
C THR A 102 6.14 20.09 3.70
N PRO A 103 7.36 20.64 3.67
CA PRO A 103 7.56 22.07 3.53
C PRO A 103 6.78 22.65 2.34
N MET A 104 6.11 23.79 2.56
CA MET A 104 5.15 24.36 1.60
C MET A 104 5.77 24.57 0.20
N HIS A 105 7.00 25.06 0.13
CA HIS A 105 7.70 25.29 -1.14
C HIS A 105 7.91 24.01 -1.98
N ILE A 106 7.98 22.82 -1.35
CA ILE A 106 8.05 21.54 -2.06
C ILE A 106 6.69 21.16 -2.63
N LEU A 107 5.61 21.38 -1.87
CA LEU A 107 4.24 21.13 -2.34
C LEU A 107 3.89 22.06 -3.51
N GLU A 108 4.31 23.32 -3.41
CA GLU A 108 4.17 24.33 -4.47
C GLU A 108 4.94 23.93 -5.72
N MET A 109 6.20 23.47 -5.57
CA MET A 109 6.99 22.92 -6.68
C MET A 109 6.29 21.73 -7.35
N HIS A 110 5.66 20.83 -6.59
CA HIS A 110 4.91 19.71 -7.17
C HIS A 110 3.64 20.17 -7.90
N ALA A 111 2.93 21.16 -7.37
CA ALA A 111 1.74 21.72 -8.02
C ALA A 111 2.09 22.42 -9.33
N GLN A 112 3.15 23.24 -9.34
CA GLN A 112 3.68 23.87 -10.55
C GLN A 112 4.11 22.81 -11.57
N ALA A 113 4.86 21.78 -11.16
CA ALA A 113 5.28 20.72 -12.06
C ALA A 113 4.10 19.94 -12.66
N ALA A 114 3.04 19.70 -11.87
CA ALA A 114 1.81 19.09 -12.37
C ALA A 114 1.11 19.99 -13.40
N LYS A 115 1.08 21.29 -13.16
CA LYS A 115 0.53 22.29 -14.09
C LYS A 115 1.35 22.39 -15.38
N ASP A 116 2.67 22.43 -15.30
CA ASP A 116 3.55 22.48 -16.48
C ASP A 116 3.36 21.22 -17.35
N LEU A 117 3.25 20.05 -16.72
CA LEU A 117 2.96 18.80 -17.43
C LEU A 117 1.58 18.81 -18.07
N GLN A 118 0.57 19.30 -17.36
CA GLN A 118 -0.78 19.47 -17.90
C GLN A 118 -0.77 20.35 -19.15
N ASP A 119 -0.17 21.54 -19.07
CA ASP A 119 -0.18 22.50 -20.16
C ASP A 119 0.56 21.94 -21.37
N ALA A 120 1.72 21.30 -21.15
CA ALA A 120 2.44 20.60 -22.22
C ALA A 120 1.57 19.52 -22.89
N ILE A 121 0.79 18.74 -22.12
CA ILE A 121 -0.08 17.68 -22.68
C ILE A 121 -1.28 18.28 -23.43
N VAL A 122 -1.88 19.34 -22.89
CA VAL A 122 -3.04 20.05 -23.47
C VAL A 122 -2.64 20.76 -24.77
N ASP A 123 -1.42 21.30 -24.86
CA ASP A 123 -0.88 21.90 -26.09
C ASP A 123 -0.78 20.89 -27.25
N TYR A 124 -0.62 19.59 -26.94
CA TYR A 124 -0.71 18.51 -27.93
C TYR A 124 -2.15 18.02 -28.19
N GLY A 125 -3.17 18.73 -27.71
CA GLY A 125 -4.58 18.38 -27.88
C GLY A 125 -5.00 17.12 -27.11
N LYS A 126 -4.32 16.78 -26.01
CA LYS A 126 -4.62 15.62 -25.18
C LYS A 126 -5.25 16.03 -23.84
N GLY A 127 -6.09 15.17 -23.28
CA GLY A 127 -6.67 15.36 -21.96
C GLY A 127 -5.65 15.07 -20.88
N PHE A 128 -5.73 15.80 -19.77
CA PHE A 128 -4.89 15.58 -18.61
C PHE A 128 -5.74 15.57 -17.34
N LEU A 129 -5.49 14.58 -16.49
CA LEU A 129 -6.15 14.46 -15.21
C LEU A 129 -5.24 13.77 -14.20
N LEU A 130 -4.96 14.44 -13.09
CA LEU A 130 -4.26 13.87 -11.96
C LEU A 130 -5.26 13.25 -10.98
N ILE A 131 -5.08 12.00 -10.58
CA ILE A 131 -5.97 11.35 -9.60
C ILE A 131 -5.26 11.30 -8.25
N ILE A 132 -5.82 11.99 -7.25
CA ILE A 132 -5.33 11.89 -5.87
C ILE A 132 -5.89 10.59 -5.29
N SER A 133 -5.04 9.60 -5.06
CA SER A 133 -5.44 8.33 -4.45
C SER A 133 -5.88 8.53 -3.00
N PRO A 134 -7.00 7.96 -2.56
CA PRO A 134 -7.45 8.12 -1.18
C PRO A 134 -6.60 7.28 -0.22
N ASN A 135 -6.38 7.80 0.99
CA ASN A 135 -5.80 7.02 2.08
C ASN A 135 -6.93 6.24 2.80
N LYS A 136 -6.81 4.91 2.88
CA LYS A 136 -7.79 4.04 3.56
C LYS A 136 -8.10 4.45 5.00
N ALA A 137 -7.07 4.83 5.78
CA ALA A 137 -7.22 5.30 7.16
C ALA A 137 -8.02 6.61 7.25
N ALA A 138 -7.97 7.45 6.21
CA ALA A 138 -8.75 8.68 6.13
C ALA A 138 -10.21 8.45 5.68
N ILE A 139 -10.48 7.39 4.92
CA ILE A 139 -11.83 7.01 4.50
C ILE A 139 -12.55 6.23 5.59
N TYR A 140 -11.85 5.34 6.30
CA TYR A 140 -12.39 4.43 7.29
C TYR A 140 -11.73 4.57 8.68
N PRO A 141 -11.69 5.79 9.27
CA PRO A 141 -11.04 6.00 10.56
C PRO A 141 -11.72 5.27 11.71
N GLU A 142 -13.02 4.95 11.61
CA GLU A 142 -13.78 4.25 12.63
C GLU A 142 -13.29 2.82 12.91
N TYR A 143 -12.59 2.21 11.94
CA TYR A 143 -12.00 0.88 12.08
C TYR A 143 -10.54 0.91 12.53
N LEU A 144 -9.95 2.10 12.76
CA LEU A 144 -8.61 2.19 13.29
C LEU A 144 -8.55 1.70 14.75
N PRO A 145 -7.43 1.09 15.15
CA PRO A 145 -7.23 0.71 16.54
C PRO A 145 -7.10 1.97 17.41
N GLU A 146 -7.79 1.97 18.56
CA GLU A 146 -7.90 3.14 19.43
C GLU A 146 -6.55 3.61 19.98
N TYR A 147 -5.63 2.67 20.27
CA TYR A 147 -4.28 3.00 20.76
C TYR A 147 -3.40 3.75 19.75
N MET A 148 -3.78 3.78 18.47
CA MET A 148 -3.06 4.56 17.44
C MET A 148 -3.71 5.92 17.17
N LEU A 149 -4.90 6.18 17.67
CA LEU A 149 -5.55 7.49 17.53
C LEU A 149 -4.90 8.45 18.52
N THR A 150 -4.04 9.33 18.02
CA THR A 150 -3.51 10.46 18.78
C THR A 150 -4.07 11.76 18.18
N GLU A 151 -4.26 12.77 19.01
CA GLU A 151 -4.67 14.08 18.52
C GLU A 151 -3.46 14.82 17.96
N PRO A 152 -3.40 15.09 16.64
CA PRO A 152 -2.37 15.99 16.11
C PRO A 152 -2.63 17.41 16.63
N PRO A 153 -1.61 18.28 16.66
CA PRO A 153 -1.81 19.68 17.00
C PRO A 153 -2.96 20.28 16.17
N LEU A 154 -3.85 21.03 16.83
CA LEU A 154 -5.09 21.54 16.23
C LEU A 154 -4.85 22.28 14.90
N GLU A 155 -3.74 23.00 14.80
CA GLU A 155 -3.38 23.83 13.64
C GLU A 155 -2.56 23.11 12.56
N LYS A 156 -2.16 21.85 12.81
CA LYS A 156 -1.33 21.13 11.84
C LYS A 156 -2.15 20.76 10.61
N LYS A 157 -1.69 21.21 9.43
CA LYS A 157 -2.22 20.80 8.12
C LYS A 157 -1.45 19.58 7.61
N SER A 158 -2.18 18.58 7.11
CA SER A 158 -1.57 17.47 6.38
C SER A 158 -1.13 17.89 4.99
N ASN A 159 -0.29 17.08 4.33
CA ASN A 159 0.02 17.27 2.92
C ASN A 159 -1.22 17.44 2.05
N TYR A 160 -2.27 16.65 2.29
CA TYR A 160 -3.52 16.75 1.55
C TYR A 160 -4.19 18.13 1.76
N ASP A 161 -4.29 18.59 3.01
CA ASP A 161 -4.93 19.87 3.34
C ASP A 161 -4.18 21.07 2.73
N SER A 162 -2.88 20.93 2.49
CA SER A 162 -2.04 21.96 1.84
C SER A 162 -1.97 21.83 0.31
N THR A 163 -2.07 20.62 -0.24
CA THR A 163 -1.92 20.38 -1.70
C THR A 163 -3.17 20.74 -2.48
N ILE A 164 -4.36 20.48 -1.93
CA ILE A 164 -5.63 20.76 -2.62
C ILE A 164 -5.76 22.25 -2.99
N PRO A 165 -5.55 23.23 -2.07
CA PRO A 165 -5.59 24.64 -2.43
C PRO A 165 -4.57 25.04 -3.50
N LEU A 166 -3.38 24.42 -3.50
CA LEU A 166 -2.37 24.68 -4.53
C LEU A 166 -2.82 24.19 -5.89
N PHE A 167 -3.42 23.00 -5.98
CA PHE A 167 -3.95 22.51 -7.27
C PHE A 167 -5.05 23.43 -7.81
N GLU A 168 -5.92 23.98 -6.96
CA GLU A 168 -6.89 25.00 -7.36
C GLU A 168 -6.21 26.30 -7.81
N GLU A 169 -5.23 26.79 -7.05
CA GLU A 169 -4.50 28.04 -7.34
C GLU A 169 -3.76 27.98 -8.68
N TYR A 170 -3.05 26.88 -8.96
CA TYR A 170 -2.32 26.67 -10.21
C TYR A 170 -3.22 26.20 -11.37
N GLY A 171 -4.49 25.88 -11.11
CA GLY A 171 -5.41 25.38 -12.14
C GLY A 171 -5.02 24.00 -12.68
N VAL A 172 -4.58 23.11 -11.80
CA VAL A 172 -4.34 21.69 -12.10
C VAL A 172 -5.69 20.98 -12.21
N ASN A 173 -5.88 20.19 -13.25
CA ASN A 173 -7.03 19.32 -13.43
C ASN A 173 -6.79 18.05 -12.62
N TYR A 174 -7.61 17.83 -11.59
CA TYR A 174 -7.48 16.65 -10.74
C TYR A 174 -8.82 16.06 -10.31
N ILE A 175 -8.81 14.79 -9.90
CA ILE A 175 -9.88 14.15 -9.14
C ILE A 175 -9.43 13.96 -7.71
N ASP A 176 -10.20 14.55 -6.79
CA ASP A 176 -10.07 14.27 -5.36
C ASP A 176 -10.83 13.00 -4.99
N SER A 177 -10.16 11.85 -5.10
CA SER A 177 -10.79 10.58 -4.74
C SER A 177 -11.07 10.48 -3.24
N ARG A 178 -10.37 11.24 -2.38
CA ARG A 178 -10.65 11.27 -0.94
C ARG A 178 -11.99 11.92 -0.68
N LYS A 179 -12.20 13.13 -1.21
CA LYS A 179 -13.48 13.83 -1.13
C LYS A 179 -14.60 13.04 -1.80
N PHE A 180 -14.33 12.45 -2.97
CA PHE A 180 -15.27 11.57 -3.64
C PHE A 180 -15.68 10.40 -2.74
N PHE A 181 -14.72 9.68 -2.16
CA PHE A 181 -15.01 8.50 -1.34
C PHE A 181 -15.76 8.86 -0.07
N LEU A 182 -15.39 9.95 0.61
CA LEU A 182 -16.11 10.42 1.79
C LEU A 182 -17.58 10.75 1.47
N ASN A 183 -17.85 11.32 0.30
CA ASN A 183 -19.21 11.65 -0.14
C ASN A 183 -20.05 10.44 -0.55
N HIS A 184 -19.42 9.32 -0.91
CA HIS A 184 -20.07 8.10 -1.41
C HIS A 184 -20.11 6.98 -0.38
N LYS A 185 -19.20 6.94 0.60
CA LYS A 185 -19.02 5.84 1.57
C LYS A 185 -20.32 5.40 2.25
N ASN A 186 -21.20 6.34 2.60
CA ASN A 186 -22.46 6.04 3.29
C ASN A 186 -23.68 5.95 2.35
N LYS A 187 -23.47 6.18 1.05
CA LYS A 187 -24.51 6.15 0.01
C LYS A 187 -24.44 4.91 -0.85
N GLU A 188 -23.24 4.35 -1.00
CA GLU A 188 -23.02 3.15 -1.78
C GLU A 188 -23.32 1.88 -0.98
N PRO A 189 -23.86 0.84 -1.65
CA PRO A 189 -24.17 -0.43 -1.01
C PRO A 189 -22.92 -1.28 -0.74
N TYR A 190 -21.77 -0.95 -1.34
CA TYR A 190 -20.55 -1.75 -1.27
C TYR A 190 -19.37 -0.95 -0.70
N LEU A 191 -18.44 -1.66 -0.07
CA LEU A 191 -17.22 -1.05 0.47
C LEU A 191 -16.34 -0.48 -0.64
N LEU A 192 -15.85 0.74 -0.42
CA LEU A 192 -14.94 1.45 -1.34
C LEU A 192 -13.47 1.01 -1.16
N PHE A 193 -13.14 0.41 -0.02
CA PHE A 193 -11.86 -0.26 0.23
C PHE A 193 -12.08 -1.71 0.64
N THR A 194 -11.12 -2.57 0.30
CA THR A 194 -11.14 -3.95 0.79
C THR A 194 -10.84 -3.98 2.29
N LYS A 195 -11.41 -4.93 3.05
CA LYS A 195 -11.07 -5.07 4.48
C LYS A 195 -9.64 -5.54 4.69
N GLY A 196 -9.23 -6.57 3.93
CA GLY A 196 -7.94 -7.24 4.08
C GLY A 196 -6.78 -6.69 3.22
N GLY A 197 -7.05 -5.79 2.29
CA GLY A 197 -6.02 -5.16 1.46
C GLY A 197 -5.89 -3.67 1.74
N THR A 198 -4.84 -3.07 1.20
CA THR A 198 -4.48 -1.66 1.37
C THR A 198 -5.12 -0.79 0.30
N HIS A 199 -5.40 -1.40 -0.86
CA HIS A 199 -6.08 -0.80 -2.00
C HIS A 199 -7.59 -0.62 -1.85
N TRP A 200 -8.12 0.33 -2.62
CA TRP A 200 -9.55 0.46 -2.88
C TRP A 200 -10.12 -0.85 -3.46
N SER A 201 -11.43 -1.08 -3.29
CA SER A 201 -12.07 -2.22 -3.92
C SER A 201 -12.16 -2.02 -5.43
N TYR A 202 -12.31 -3.10 -6.21
CA TYR A 202 -12.61 -2.98 -7.64
C TYR A 202 -13.86 -2.13 -7.90
N TYR A 203 -14.82 -2.15 -6.98
CA TYR A 203 -15.99 -1.30 -7.04
C TYR A 203 -15.64 0.19 -6.83
N GLY A 204 -14.84 0.52 -5.82
CA GLY A 204 -14.32 1.88 -5.62
C GLY A 204 -13.52 2.39 -6.82
N ALA A 205 -12.65 1.54 -7.38
CA ALA A 205 -11.90 1.84 -8.59
C ALA A 205 -12.82 2.08 -9.79
N TYR A 206 -13.86 1.25 -9.96
CA TYR A 206 -14.87 1.42 -11.01
C TYR A 206 -15.54 2.80 -10.93
N LEU A 207 -15.93 3.25 -9.73
CA LEU A 207 -16.55 4.57 -9.53
C LEU A 207 -15.59 5.70 -9.94
N ILE A 208 -14.31 5.62 -9.57
CA ILE A 208 -13.30 6.61 -9.98
C ILE A 208 -13.07 6.60 -11.49
N VAL A 209 -13.03 5.43 -12.12
CA VAL A 209 -12.87 5.35 -13.58
C VAL A 209 -14.07 5.95 -14.31
N CYS A 210 -15.30 5.74 -13.80
CA CYS A 210 -16.49 6.40 -14.33
C CYS A 210 -16.39 7.92 -14.21
N GLU A 211 -15.93 8.44 -13.08
CA GLU A 211 -15.72 9.88 -12.90
C GLU A 211 -14.61 10.42 -13.81
N MET A 212 -13.48 9.72 -13.91
CA MET A 212 -12.38 10.02 -14.82
C MET A 212 -12.87 10.12 -16.28
N ILE A 213 -13.66 9.15 -16.73
CA ILE A 213 -14.25 9.17 -18.07
C ILE A 213 -15.12 10.42 -18.26
N ASN A 214 -15.99 10.74 -17.30
CA ASN A 214 -16.87 11.92 -17.39
C ASN A 214 -16.08 13.24 -17.44
N VAL A 215 -14.99 13.35 -16.69
CA VAL A 215 -14.12 14.53 -16.72
C VAL A 215 -13.38 14.63 -18.06
N LEU A 216 -12.77 13.55 -18.53
CA LEU A 216 -12.01 13.55 -19.78
C LEU A 216 -12.88 13.78 -21.02
N GLU A 217 -14.10 13.25 -21.06
CA GLU A 217 -15.06 13.54 -22.14
C GLU A 217 -15.35 15.04 -22.25
N LYS A 218 -15.53 15.73 -21.11
CA LYS A 218 -15.75 17.18 -21.08
C LYS A 218 -14.51 17.96 -21.54
N GLN A 219 -13.32 17.55 -21.09
CA GLN A 219 -12.07 18.20 -21.49
C GLN A 219 -11.80 18.07 -23.00
N LEU A 220 -12.04 16.88 -23.56
CA LEU A 220 -11.71 16.56 -24.95
C LEU A 220 -12.87 16.80 -25.92
N ASN A 221 -14.07 17.05 -25.41
CA ASN A 221 -15.31 17.11 -26.20
C ASN A 221 -15.51 15.87 -27.10
N VAL A 222 -15.27 14.69 -26.52
CA VAL A 222 -15.45 13.38 -27.18
C VAL A 222 -16.37 12.50 -26.34
N SER A 223 -16.93 11.46 -26.95
CA SER A 223 -17.58 10.38 -26.21
C SER A 223 -16.61 9.23 -26.02
N LEU A 224 -16.37 8.85 -24.77
CA LEU A 224 -15.52 7.74 -24.39
C LEU A 224 -16.37 6.50 -24.05
N PRO A 225 -15.82 5.27 -24.19
CA PRO A 225 -16.52 4.06 -23.79
C PRO A 225 -16.92 4.10 -22.31
N LYS A 226 -18.21 3.91 -22.03
CA LYS A 226 -18.73 3.82 -20.67
C LYS A 226 -18.56 2.42 -20.10
N LEU A 227 -18.07 2.33 -18.87
CA LEU A 227 -18.06 1.09 -18.13
C LEU A 227 -19.47 0.75 -17.65
N LYS A 228 -19.80 -0.55 -17.66
CA LYS A 228 -21.02 -1.08 -17.06
C LYS A 228 -20.64 -2.11 -16.01
N CYS A 229 -20.99 -1.85 -14.75
CA CYS A 229 -20.88 -2.85 -13.69
C CYS A 229 -21.96 -3.93 -13.92
N GLN A 230 -21.54 -5.16 -14.18
CA GLN A 230 -22.48 -6.29 -14.37
C GLN A 230 -22.98 -6.84 -13.03
N SER A 231 -22.04 -7.07 -12.10
CA SER A 231 -22.32 -7.59 -10.77
C SER A 231 -21.17 -7.25 -9.84
N VAL A 232 -21.47 -7.01 -8.57
CA VAL A 232 -20.47 -6.91 -7.51
C VAL A 232 -20.52 -8.19 -6.69
N ILE A 233 -19.37 -8.84 -6.52
CA ILE A 233 -19.23 -10.06 -5.73
C ILE A 233 -18.39 -9.72 -4.51
N GLU A 234 -18.99 -9.81 -3.33
CA GLU A 234 -18.25 -9.75 -2.07
C GLU A 234 -17.69 -11.13 -1.76
N ASN A 235 -16.38 -11.20 -1.58
CA ASN A 235 -15.70 -12.44 -1.26
C ASN A 235 -14.71 -12.22 -0.11
N ASN A 236 -14.63 -13.21 0.78
CA ASN A 236 -13.71 -13.24 1.91
C ASN A 236 -12.41 -13.99 1.57
N THR A 237 -12.29 -14.57 0.37
CA THR A 237 -11.03 -15.12 -0.14
C THR A 237 -10.29 -14.07 -0.95
N THR A 238 -8.96 -14.06 -0.87
CA THR A 238 -8.11 -13.18 -1.68
C THR A 238 -8.40 -13.38 -3.16
N TYR A 239 -8.69 -12.29 -3.86
CA TYR A 239 -9.01 -12.26 -5.28
C TYR A 239 -8.16 -11.19 -5.96
N GLY A 240 -7.48 -11.55 -7.06
CA GLY A 240 -6.45 -10.72 -7.69
C GLY A 240 -5.04 -10.95 -7.14
N SER A 241 -4.06 -10.25 -7.71
CA SER A 241 -2.68 -10.24 -7.23
C SER A 241 -2.25 -8.78 -7.00
N ASP A 242 -2.17 -8.37 -5.74
CA ASP A 242 -1.40 -7.19 -5.35
C ASP A 242 0.08 -7.62 -5.40
N ASN A 243 0.69 -7.50 -6.58
CA ASN A 243 2.13 -7.72 -6.76
C ASN A 243 2.91 -6.47 -6.28
N GLU A 244 2.63 -6.03 -5.06
CA GLU A 244 3.47 -5.05 -4.37
C GLU A 244 4.76 -5.78 -3.94
N ILE A 245 5.89 -5.36 -4.50
CA ILE A 245 7.22 -5.99 -4.26
C ILE A 245 7.87 -5.38 -3.03
#